data_AF-A0A7C8KUJ3-F1
#
_entry.id   AF-A0A7C8KUJ3-F1
#
_cell.length_a   1.000
_cell.length_b   1.000
_cell.length_c   1.000
_cell.angle_alpha   90.00
_cell.angle_beta   90.00
_cell.angle_gamma   90.00
#
_symmetry.space_group_name_H-M   'P 1'
#
loop_
_entity.id
_entity.type
_entity.pdbx_description
1 polymer ?
#
loop_
_entity_poly.entity_id
_entity_poly.type
_entity_poly.pdbx_seq_one_letter_code
_entity_poly.pdbx_strand_id
1 'polypeptide(L)'
;MAENFKGYRITSPYGYRIHPINGTREFHAGIDLVKYHEAPIHAFTSGVVSYAGFGNNGTGLGGYGYVVLMKDKNNRGQLYAHLDRVAVRTGQQISENQVIGYQGSTGYVTGSHLHYEVRRYGETTVPYGYRSNKQNSTLNPVIYLNQFDETSSPPTQVNLKKGSRGKEVSRLQQDLIKLGYDLSKFGADAVFGDETLSAVRIFQQDYGLKADGIVGPRTRNKWLTAVSRISKFPGNYIRKGSTGDLVRLVQRKLAVPVDGIFGEQTEQAVRRFQNRARLSVDGIIGPRTWGAMF
;
A
#
# COMPACT_ATOMS: atom_id res chain seq x y z
N MET A 1 -15.03 -1.40 0.97
CA MET A 1 -14.00 -1.79 1.97
C MET A 1 -13.20 -2.92 1.36
N ALA A 2 -11.92 -3.10 1.72
CA ALA A 2 -11.17 -4.27 1.23
C ALA A 2 -11.84 -5.55 1.79
N GLU A 3 -12.29 -6.46 0.93
CA GLU A 3 -12.99 -7.70 1.35
C GLU A 3 -12.16 -8.52 2.35
N ASN A 4 -10.84 -8.39 2.28
CA ASN A 4 -9.84 -9.05 3.12
C ASN A 4 -9.94 -8.79 4.63
N PHE A 5 -10.64 -7.74 5.07
CA PHE A 5 -10.85 -7.44 6.50
C PHE A 5 -12.32 -7.48 6.91
N LYS A 6 -13.15 -8.26 6.21
CA LYS A 6 -14.56 -8.41 6.55
C LYS A 6 -14.73 -8.78 8.03
N GLY A 7 -15.59 -8.02 8.72
CA GLY A 7 -15.85 -8.21 10.16
C GLY A 7 -14.88 -7.48 11.10
N TYR A 8 -13.92 -6.70 10.59
CA TYR A 8 -13.10 -5.79 11.39
C TYR A 8 -13.44 -4.33 11.09
N ARG A 9 -13.30 -3.47 12.11
CA ARG A 9 -13.18 -2.01 11.91
C ARG A 9 -11.71 -1.62 11.93
N ILE A 10 -11.24 -0.95 10.88
CA ILE A 10 -9.90 -0.37 10.83
C ILE A 10 -9.87 0.87 11.73
N THR A 11 -9.01 0.89 12.74
CA THR A 11 -8.85 2.03 13.66
C THR A 11 -7.60 2.85 13.36
N SER A 12 -6.54 2.22 12.84
CA SER A 12 -5.33 2.92 12.40
C SER A 12 -4.76 2.31 11.12
N PRO A 13 -4.63 3.08 10.03
CA PRO A 13 -4.07 2.57 8.78
C PRO A 13 -2.53 2.50 8.81
N TYR A 14 -1.96 1.76 7.86
CA TYR A 14 -0.53 1.71 7.60
C TYR A 14 0.02 3.05 7.08
N GLY A 15 1.22 3.42 7.52
CA GLY A 15 1.97 4.58 7.03
C GLY A 15 2.22 5.67 8.08
N TYR A 16 2.63 6.84 7.61
CA TYR A 16 2.92 7.96 8.51
C TYR A 16 1.65 8.56 9.10
N ARG A 17 1.65 8.73 10.42
CA ARG A 17 0.60 9.40 11.19
C ARG A 17 1.21 10.48 12.09
N ILE A 18 0.41 11.48 12.43
CA ILE A 18 0.76 12.49 13.43
C ILE A 18 0.28 11.96 14.77
N HIS A 19 1.20 11.81 15.72
CA HIS A 19 0.86 11.37 17.06
C HIS A 19 0.00 12.44 17.75
N PRO A 20 -1.19 12.08 18.28
CA PRO A 20 -2.22 13.05 18.64
C PRO A 20 -1.86 13.93 19.84
N ILE A 21 -0.86 13.54 20.65
CA ILE A 21 -0.51 14.24 21.90
C ILE A 21 0.73 15.13 21.75
N ASN A 22 1.69 14.76 20.90
CA ASN A 22 2.99 15.45 20.81
C ASN A 22 3.31 15.95 19.39
N GLY A 23 2.38 15.76 18.43
CA GLY A 23 2.55 16.22 17.05
C GLY A 23 3.65 15.51 16.25
N THR A 24 4.31 14.51 16.82
CA THR A 24 5.42 13.83 16.15
C THR A 24 4.92 12.91 15.04
N ARG A 25 5.66 12.88 13.93
CA ARG A 25 5.34 12.01 12.79
C ARG A 25 5.87 10.60 13.07
N GLU A 26 4.98 9.68 13.42
CA GLU A 26 5.33 8.27 13.63
C GLU A 26 4.95 7.42 12.41
N PHE A 27 5.78 6.45 12.05
CA PHE A 27 5.43 5.46 11.03
C PHE A 27 4.74 4.25 11.67
N HIS A 28 3.50 4.00 11.29
CA HIS A 28 2.75 2.81 11.66
C HIS A 28 3.05 1.67 10.68
N ALA A 29 3.72 0.63 11.18
CA ALA A 29 4.27 -0.49 10.42
C ALA A 29 3.24 -1.56 10.04
N GLY A 30 2.03 -1.45 10.58
CA GLY A 30 0.92 -2.37 10.36
C GLY A 30 -0.39 -1.65 10.15
N ILE A 31 -1.47 -2.38 10.39
CA ILE A 31 -2.83 -1.88 10.45
C ILE A 31 -3.46 -2.34 11.77
N ASP A 32 -4.16 -1.43 12.44
CA ASP A 32 -4.88 -1.73 13.68
C ASP A 32 -6.34 -2.04 13.35
N LEU A 33 -6.79 -3.21 13.78
CA LEU A 33 -8.08 -3.80 13.46
C LEU A 33 -8.82 -4.15 14.76
N VAL A 34 -10.11 -3.82 14.82
CA VAL A 34 -10.92 -4.04 16.03
C VAL A 34 -12.15 -4.88 15.71
N LYS A 35 -12.33 -5.92 16.52
CA LYS A 35 -13.57 -6.64 16.86
C LYS A 35 -13.87 -6.42 18.35
N TYR A 36 -14.63 -7.32 18.98
CA TYR A 36 -14.73 -7.42 20.43
C TYR A 36 -13.51 -8.15 21.03
N HIS A 37 -13.25 -7.94 22.32
CA HIS A 37 -12.16 -8.62 23.04
C HIS A 37 -12.35 -10.14 23.01
N GLU A 38 -11.25 -10.89 22.91
CA GLU A 38 -11.22 -12.34 22.70
C GLU A 38 -11.92 -12.84 21.43
N ALA A 39 -12.29 -11.97 20.49
CA ALA A 39 -12.83 -12.44 19.21
C ALA A 39 -11.81 -13.32 18.47
N PRO A 40 -12.24 -14.40 17.79
CA PRO A 40 -11.34 -15.23 17.02
C PRO A 40 -10.68 -14.45 15.88
N ILE A 41 -9.35 -14.49 15.86
CA ILE A 41 -8.50 -13.97 14.79
C ILE A 41 -8.21 -15.09 13.82
N HIS A 42 -8.62 -14.88 12.58
CA HIS A 42 -8.42 -15.80 11.48
C HIS A 42 -7.24 -15.35 10.64
N ALA A 43 -6.50 -16.31 10.10
CA ALA A 43 -5.41 -16.06 9.17
C ALA A 43 -5.91 -15.39 7.89
N PHE A 44 -5.31 -14.27 7.50
CA PHE A 44 -5.60 -13.57 6.24
C PHE A 44 -4.96 -14.25 5.02
N THR A 45 -4.07 -15.20 5.23
CA THR A 45 -3.35 -15.92 4.18
C THR A 45 -3.06 -17.34 4.66
N SER A 46 -2.93 -18.29 3.73
CA SER A 46 -2.29 -19.57 4.04
C SER A 46 -0.78 -19.42 4.27
N GLY A 47 -0.18 -20.33 5.05
CA GLY A 47 1.25 -20.31 5.32
C GLY A 47 1.70 -21.27 6.42
N VAL A 48 2.93 -21.09 6.88
CA VAL A 48 3.54 -21.88 7.97
C VAL A 48 3.86 -20.97 9.14
N VAL A 49 3.45 -21.34 10.36
CA VAL A 49 3.79 -20.58 11.57
C VAL A 49 5.30 -20.62 11.80
N SER A 50 5.96 -19.46 11.74
CA SER A 50 7.37 -19.31 12.07
C SER A 50 7.59 -18.94 13.54
N TYR A 51 6.58 -18.40 14.21
CA TYR A 51 6.60 -18.14 15.65
C TYR A 51 5.17 -18.07 16.21
N ALA A 52 4.93 -18.66 17.38
CA ALA A 52 3.70 -18.45 18.15
C ALA A 52 4.04 -18.40 19.65
N GLY A 53 3.75 -17.28 20.30
CA GLY A 53 4.08 -17.08 21.71
C GLY A 53 4.24 -15.61 22.08
N PHE A 54 4.75 -15.34 23.28
CA PHE A 54 4.98 -13.99 23.77
C PHE A 54 6.26 -13.39 23.16
N GLY A 55 6.13 -12.22 22.53
CA GLY A 55 7.22 -11.56 21.81
C GLY A 55 8.36 -11.07 22.71
N ASN A 56 9.56 -11.60 22.46
CA ASN A 56 10.76 -11.27 23.24
C ASN A 56 11.52 -10.07 22.67
N ASN A 57 12.12 -9.27 23.56
CA ASN A 57 13.00 -8.16 23.17
C ASN A 57 14.19 -8.64 22.34
N GLY A 58 14.68 -7.79 21.42
CA GLY A 58 15.80 -8.10 20.54
C GLY A 58 15.47 -9.02 19.34
N THR A 59 14.28 -9.63 19.30
CA THR A 59 13.88 -10.53 18.20
C THR A 59 13.14 -9.85 17.05
N GLY A 60 12.79 -8.57 17.20
CA GLY A 60 11.84 -7.89 16.32
C GLY A 60 10.36 -8.17 16.63
N LEU A 61 10.08 -8.90 17.73
CA LEU A 61 8.74 -9.14 18.28
C LEU A 61 8.55 -8.53 19.67
N GLY A 62 9.57 -7.90 20.24
CA GLY A 62 9.50 -7.24 21.55
C GLY A 62 8.42 -6.17 21.58
N GLY A 63 7.65 -6.14 22.67
CA GLY A 63 6.58 -5.17 22.91
C GLY A 63 5.25 -5.44 22.21
N TYR A 64 5.18 -6.44 21.33
CA TYR A 64 3.95 -6.84 20.64
C TYR A 64 3.02 -7.76 21.47
N GLY A 65 3.44 -8.20 22.67
CA GLY A 65 2.66 -9.13 23.49
C GLY A 65 2.64 -10.54 22.91
N TYR A 66 1.53 -11.27 23.03
CA TYR A 66 1.35 -12.53 22.31
C TYR A 66 1.21 -12.28 20.81
N VAL A 67 1.98 -13.03 20.04
CA VAL A 67 2.02 -12.92 18.60
C VAL A 67 1.94 -14.28 17.92
N VAL A 68 1.38 -14.28 16.72
CA VAL A 68 1.59 -15.32 15.71
C VAL A 68 2.29 -14.67 14.53
N LEU A 69 3.42 -15.22 14.12
CA LEU A 69 4.08 -14.88 12.87
C LEU A 69 4.01 -16.09 11.95
N MET A 70 3.49 -15.88 10.75
CA MET A 70 3.47 -16.90 9.70
C MET A 70 4.30 -16.48 8.51
N LYS A 71 4.86 -17.44 7.78
CA LYS A 71 5.46 -17.23 6.47
C LYS A 71 4.49 -17.72 5.41
N ASP A 72 4.08 -16.86 4.50
CA ASP A 72 3.17 -17.21 3.42
C ASP A 72 3.88 -17.73 2.16
N LYS A 73 3.08 -18.07 1.13
CA LYS A 73 3.55 -18.57 -0.17
C LYS A 73 4.51 -17.63 -0.91
N ASN A 74 4.48 -16.33 -0.61
CA ASN A 74 5.32 -15.32 -1.26
C ASN A 74 6.56 -14.97 -0.43
N ASN A 75 6.90 -15.78 0.57
CA ASN A 75 7.96 -15.51 1.53
C ASN A 75 7.76 -14.17 2.27
N ARG A 76 6.53 -13.80 2.62
CA ARG A 76 6.25 -12.65 3.50
C ARG A 76 5.85 -13.12 4.89
N GLY A 77 6.23 -12.31 5.88
CA GLY A 77 5.93 -12.55 7.28
C GLY A 77 4.59 -11.91 7.62
N GLN A 78 3.64 -12.69 8.08
CA GLN A 78 2.30 -12.24 8.47
C GLN A 78 2.27 -12.19 9.99
N LEU A 79 2.47 -11.00 10.55
CA LEU A 79 2.49 -10.82 12.01
C LEU A 79 1.11 -10.43 12.51
N TYR A 80 0.61 -11.17 13.49
CA TYR A 80 -0.59 -10.89 14.24
C TYR A 80 -0.17 -10.64 15.69
N ALA A 81 -0.40 -9.45 16.20
CA ALA A 81 0.09 -9.01 17.51
C ALA A 81 -1.01 -8.53 18.45
N HIS A 82 -0.62 -8.33 19.71
CA HIS A 82 -1.47 -7.95 20.83
C HIS A 82 -2.57 -8.97 21.11
N LEU A 83 -2.33 -10.24 20.76
CA LEU A 83 -3.28 -11.32 20.99
C LEU A 83 -3.50 -11.53 22.49
N ASP A 84 -4.68 -11.99 22.85
CA ASP A 84 -4.96 -12.44 24.22
C ASP A 84 -4.23 -13.77 24.45
N ARG A 85 -4.40 -14.69 23.50
CA ARG A 85 -3.76 -16.00 23.46
C ARG A 85 -3.58 -16.48 22.03
N VAL A 86 -2.60 -17.36 21.83
CA VAL A 86 -2.34 -18.04 20.56
C VAL A 86 -3.11 -19.36 20.50
N ALA A 87 -3.60 -19.75 19.32
CA ALA A 87 -4.33 -21.00 19.08
C ALA A 87 -3.54 -22.01 18.24
N VAL A 88 -2.28 -21.69 17.93
CA VAL A 88 -1.41 -22.44 17.02
C VAL A 88 -0.01 -22.56 17.59
N ARG A 89 0.82 -23.44 17.00
CA ARG A 89 2.20 -23.68 17.38
C ARG A 89 3.18 -23.45 16.24
N THR A 90 4.43 -23.12 16.57
CA THR A 90 5.53 -23.01 15.59
C THR A 90 5.62 -24.28 14.74
N GLY A 91 5.80 -24.11 13.43
CA GLY A 91 5.86 -25.19 12.43
C GLY A 91 4.50 -25.63 11.89
N GLN A 92 3.38 -25.18 12.46
CA GLN A 92 2.04 -25.57 12.00
C GLN A 92 1.72 -24.98 10.62
N GLN A 93 1.16 -25.81 9.73
CA GLN A 93 0.56 -25.37 8.47
C GLN A 93 -0.81 -24.75 8.75
N ILE A 94 -1.07 -23.58 8.15
CA ILE A 94 -2.27 -22.79 8.36
C ILE A 94 -2.95 -22.55 7.02
N SER A 95 -4.23 -22.86 6.95
CA SER A 95 -5.08 -22.45 5.82
C SER A 95 -5.58 -21.03 6.01
N GLU A 96 -5.91 -20.36 4.91
CA GLU A 96 -6.62 -19.08 4.99
C GLU A 96 -7.92 -19.26 5.80
N ASN A 97 -8.28 -18.23 6.55
CA ASN A 97 -9.45 -18.20 7.42
C ASN A 97 -9.43 -19.25 8.55
N GLN A 98 -8.30 -19.89 8.84
CA GLN A 98 -8.14 -20.72 10.03
C GLN A 98 -7.91 -19.83 11.27
N VAL A 99 -8.49 -20.19 12.42
CA VAL A 99 -8.25 -19.50 13.69
C VAL A 99 -6.80 -19.69 14.12
N ILE A 100 -6.13 -18.58 14.43
CA ILE A 100 -4.71 -18.56 14.86
C ILE A 100 -4.52 -18.00 16.27
N GLY A 101 -5.51 -17.30 16.79
CA GLY A 101 -5.47 -16.69 18.12
C GLY A 101 -6.73 -15.88 18.38
N TYR A 102 -6.70 -15.10 19.46
CA TYR A 102 -7.85 -14.32 19.91
C TYR A 102 -7.43 -12.87 20.17
N GLN A 103 -8.29 -11.91 19.81
CA GLN A 103 -7.98 -10.49 19.97
C GLN A 103 -7.73 -10.17 21.44
N GLY A 104 -6.64 -9.49 21.75
CA GLY A 104 -6.31 -9.12 23.13
C GLY A 104 -5.86 -7.69 23.26
N SER A 105 -5.11 -7.45 24.34
CA SER A 105 -4.48 -6.18 24.66
C SER A 105 -3.11 -6.40 25.32
N THR A 106 -2.40 -7.47 24.94
CA THR A 106 -1.09 -7.77 25.52
C THR A 106 0.02 -6.97 24.85
N GLY A 107 1.11 -6.72 25.58
CA GLY A 107 2.19 -5.85 25.11
C GLY A 107 1.89 -4.36 25.33
N TYR A 108 2.53 -3.49 24.56
CA TYR A 108 2.40 -2.03 24.70
C TYR A 108 1.24 -1.47 23.88
N VAL A 109 0.03 -1.53 24.43
CA VAL A 109 -1.19 -1.02 23.78
C VAL A 109 -2.09 -0.27 24.75
N THR A 110 -2.93 0.62 24.23
CA THR A 110 -3.90 1.41 25.00
C THR A 110 -5.29 0.78 25.08
N GLY A 111 -5.56 -0.27 24.30
CA GLY A 111 -6.85 -0.94 24.27
C GLY A 111 -6.84 -2.17 23.37
N SER A 112 -7.89 -2.99 23.46
CA SER A 112 -7.95 -4.26 22.73
C SER A 112 -8.12 -4.07 21.22
N HIS A 113 -7.15 -4.58 20.46
CA HIS A 113 -7.14 -4.58 19.00
C HIS A 113 -6.15 -5.63 18.49
N LEU A 114 -6.30 -6.01 17.21
CA LEU A 114 -5.29 -6.74 16.46
C LEU A 114 -4.38 -5.73 15.75
N HIS A 115 -3.07 -5.81 15.99
CA HIS A 115 -2.08 -5.17 15.14
C HIS A 115 -1.56 -6.17 14.11
N TYR A 116 -1.71 -5.86 12.83
CA TYR A 116 -1.35 -6.74 11.72
C TYR A 116 -0.29 -6.12 10.81
N GLU A 117 0.83 -6.83 10.59
CA GLU A 117 1.89 -6.40 9.68
C GLU A 117 2.15 -7.43 8.58
N VAL A 118 2.54 -6.94 7.41
CA VAL A 118 3.18 -7.75 6.36
C VAL A 118 4.67 -7.39 6.34
N ARG A 119 5.53 -8.31 6.76
CA ARG A 119 6.99 -8.12 6.86
C ARG A 119 7.72 -8.67 5.64
N ARG A 120 8.82 -8.01 5.26
CA ARG A 120 9.78 -8.48 4.24
C ARG A 120 10.66 -9.61 4.80
N TYR A 121 10.02 -10.75 5.03
CA TYR A 121 10.62 -11.96 5.59
C TYR A 121 11.60 -12.60 4.57
N GLY A 122 12.76 -13.09 5.03
CA GLY A 122 13.76 -13.75 4.17
C GLY A 122 14.62 -12.84 3.27
N GLU A 123 14.33 -11.54 3.16
CA GLU A 123 15.18 -10.55 2.45
C GLU A 123 16.29 -9.96 3.35
N THR A 124 16.48 -10.52 4.54
CA THR A 124 17.25 -9.92 5.62
C THR A 124 17.90 -11.01 6.49
N THR A 125 19.08 -10.74 7.04
CA THR A 125 19.71 -11.59 8.09
C THR A 125 19.08 -11.38 9.48
N VAL A 126 18.12 -10.46 9.63
CA VAL A 126 17.47 -10.21 10.92
C VAL A 126 16.38 -11.24 11.23
N PRO A 127 16.29 -11.75 12.47
CA PRO A 127 15.21 -12.63 12.89
C PRO A 127 13.83 -12.02 12.61
N TYR A 128 12.91 -12.84 12.12
CA TYR A 128 11.50 -12.48 11.90
C TYR A 128 11.23 -11.25 10.99
N GLY A 129 12.23 -10.83 10.20
CA GLY A 129 12.06 -9.85 9.12
C GLY A 129 11.86 -8.39 9.57
N TYR A 130 12.26 -8.03 10.79
CA TYR A 130 12.07 -6.67 11.33
C TYR A 130 13.42 -5.97 11.58
N ARG A 131 13.67 -4.87 10.84
CA ARG A 131 14.86 -4.02 10.95
C ARG A 131 14.58 -2.82 11.88
N SER A 132 15.63 -2.09 12.25
CA SER A 132 15.51 -0.83 13.02
C SER A 132 14.64 0.24 12.36
N ASN A 133 14.45 0.17 11.04
CA ASN A 133 13.53 1.03 10.28
C ASN A 133 12.23 0.28 9.93
N LYS A 134 11.13 0.69 10.57
CA LYS A 134 9.77 0.17 10.36
C LYS A 134 9.32 0.17 8.89
N GLN A 135 9.52 1.30 8.19
CA GLN A 135 9.10 1.49 6.80
C GLN A 135 9.82 0.56 5.82
N ASN A 136 11.09 0.29 6.06
CA ASN A 136 11.88 -0.61 5.22
C ASN A 136 11.62 -2.09 5.51
N SER A 137 10.98 -2.41 6.65
CA SER A 137 10.74 -3.79 7.09
C SER A 137 9.37 -4.32 6.67
N THR A 138 8.43 -3.42 6.36
CA THR A 138 7.03 -3.76 6.19
C THR A 138 6.49 -3.36 4.81
N LEU A 139 5.40 -4.01 4.43
CA LEU A 139 4.57 -3.74 3.27
C LEU A 139 3.20 -3.27 3.75
N ASN A 140 2.51 -2.48 2.93
CA ASN A 140 1.14 -2.09 3.24
C ASN A 140 0.23 -3.33 3.23
N PRO A 141 -0.40 -3.71 4.37
CA PRO A 141 -1.19 -4.93 4.45
C PRO A 141 -2.41 -4.96 3.52
N VAL A 142 -3.06 -3.81 3.31
CA VAL A 142 -4.23 -3.69 2.44
C VAL A 142 -3.85 -3.99 0.99
N ILE A 143 -2.75 -3.39 0.52
CA ILE A 143 -2.27 -3.59 -0.86
C ILE A 143 -1.83 -5.03 -1.05
N TYR A 144 -1.08 -5.57 -0.08
CA TYR A 144 -0.55 -6.92 -0.16
C TYR A 144 -1.66 -7.98 -0.25
N LEU A 145 -2.64 -7.92 0.64
CA LEU A 145 -3.74 -8.90 0.66
C LEU A 145 -4.62 -8.80 -0.59
N ASN A 146 -4.86 -7.59 -1.12
CA ASN A 146 -5.61 -7.42 -2.37
C ASN A 146 -4.92 -8.06 -3.59
N GLN A 147 -3.62 -8.35 -3.49
CA GLN A 147 -2.80 -8.94 -4.56
C GLN A 147 -2.37 -10.37 -4.21
N PHE A 148 -2.85 -10.95 -3.11
CA PHE A 148 -2.28 -12.16 -2.53
C PHE A 148 -2.35 -13.40 -3.44
N ASP A 149 -3.41 -13.53 -4.24
CA ASP A 149 -3.57 -14.64 -5.19
C ASP A 149 -3.04 -14.36 -6.59
N GLU A 150 -2.72 -13.09 -6.89
CA GLU A 150 -2.12 -12.70 -8.16
C GLU A 150 -0.61 -13.02 -8.21
N THR A 151 -0.02 -13.51 -7.11
CA THR A 151 1.43 -13.74 -6.94
C THR A 151 1.84 -15.22 -7.04
N SER A 152 1.13 -16.08 -7.77
CA SER A 152 1.49 -17.50 -7.98
C SER A 152 2.74 -17.72 -8.86
N SER A 153 3.74 -16.85 -8.77
CA SER A 153 5.08 -17.06 -9.33
C SER A 153 6.10 -16.62 -8.28
N PRO A 154 7.08 -17.48 -7.93
CA PRO A 154 8.00 -17.25 -6.81
C PRO A 154 8.74 -15.91 -6.98
N PRO A 155 9.10 -15.21 -5.89
CA PRO A 155 9.71 -13.88 -5.96
C PRO A 155 11.19 -14.00 -6.36
N THR A 156 11.47 -14.30 -7.63
CA THR A 156 12.40 -13.45 -8.35
C THR A 156 11.61 -12.22 -8.75
N GLN A 157 11.81 -11.12 -8.03
CA GLN A 157 11.25 -9.83 -8.37
C GLN A 157 11.84 -9.38 -9.71
N VAL A 158 11.27 -9.87 -10.83
CA VAL A 158 11.68 -9.44 -12.16
C VAL A 158 11.24 -7.99 -12.28
N ASN A 159 12.23 -7.10 -12.22
CA ASN A 159 12.01 -5.70 -12.52
C ASN A 159 11.49 -5.61 -13.96
N LEU A 160 10.33 -5.00 -14.17
CA LEU A 160 9.86 -4.74 -15.53
C LEU A 160 10.79 -3.67 -16.13
N LYS A 161 11.28 -3.93 -17.33
CA LYS A 161 12.20 -3.05 -18.05
C LYS A 161 11.95 -3.19 -19.55
N LYS A 162 12.60 -2.35 -20.35
CA LYS A 162 12.54 -2.48 -21.82
C LYS A 162 12.84 -3.92 -22.25
N GLY A 163 11.98 -4.49 -23.08
CA GLY A 163 12.03 -5.88 -23.53
C GLY A 163 11.23 -6.87 -22.68
N SER A 164 10.78 -6.49 -21.47
CA SER A 164 9.79 -7.28 -20.71
C SER A 164 8.48 -7.40 -21.49
N ARG A 165 7.77 -8.52 -21.33
CA ARG A 165 6.48 -8.78 -21.97
C ARG A 165 5.52 -9.52 -21.04
N GLY A 166 4.23 -9.50 -21.35
CA GLY A 166 3.20 -10.32 -20.69
C GLY A 166 2.25 -9.53 -19.79
N LYS A 167 1.43 -10.24 -19.01
CA LYS A 167 0.31 -9.66 -18.25
C LYS A 167 0.72 -8.54 -17.30
N GLU A 168 1.87 -8.68 -16.63
CA GLU A 168 2.41 -7.64 -15.73
C GLU A 168 2.73 -6.33 -16.47
N VAL A 169 3.25 -6.42 -17.70
CA VAL A 169 3.52 -5.23 -18.54
C VAL A 169 2.21 -4.59 -18.99
N SER A 170 1.25 -5.40 -19.44
CA SER A 170 -0.08 -4.88 -19.84
C SER A 170 -0.76 -4.18 -18.67
N ARG A 171 -0.70 -4.74 -17.46
CA ARG A 171 -1.23 -4.11 -16.24
C ARG A 171 -0.55 -2.78 -15.94
N LEU A 172 0.79 -2.74 -15.99
CA LEU A 172 1.56 -1.50 -15.84
C LEU A 172 1.10 -0.44 -16.85
N GLN A 173 0.99 -0.79 -18.13
CA GLN A 173 0.56 0.13 -19.17
C GLN A 173 -0.87 0.64 -18.95
N GLN A 174 -1.82 -0.25 -18.64
CA GLN A 174 -3.21 0.13 -18.32
C GLN A 174 -3.25 1.13 -17.17
N ASP A 175 -2.47 0.87 -16.12
CA ASP A 175 -2.46 1.73 -14.95
C ASP A 175 -1.73 3.05 -15.21
N LEU A 176 -0.64 3.07 -15.98
CA LEU A 176 0.01 4.30 -16.42
C LEU A 176 -0.95 5.18 -17.25
N ILE A 177 -1.71 4.59 -18.17
CA ILE A 177 -2.77 5.29 -18.93
C ILE A 177 -3.83 5.87 -17.98
N LYS A 178 -4.31 5.07 -17.02
CA LYS A 178 -5.27 5.53 -16.00
C LYS A 178 -4.71 6.68 -15.17
N LEU A 179 -3.41 6.70 -14.89
CA LEU A 179 -2.74 7.78 -14.16
C LEU A 179 -2.43 9.00 -15.04
N GLY A 180 -2.69 8.94 -16.35
CA GLY A 180 -2.50 10.04 -17.28
C GLY A 180 -1.11 10.10 -17.93
N TYR A 181 -0.35 9.01 -17.92
CA TYR A 181 0.88 8.90 -18.69
C TYR A 181 0.57 8.49 -20.13
N ASP A 182 1.25 9.13 -21.06
CA ASP A 182 1.02 8.93 -22.49
C ASP A 182 1.55 7.56 -22.94
N LEU A 183 0.63 6.77 -23.48
CA LEU A 183 0.82 5.48 -24.12
C LEU A 183 -0.11 5.39 -25.34
N SER A 184 -0.39 6.53 -25.98
CA SER A 184 -1.40 6.65 -27.03
C SER A 184 -1.05 5.89 -28.32
N LYS A 185 0.22 5.60 -28.57
CA LYS A 185 0.68 4.94 -29.80
C LYS A 185 0.38 3.45 -29.80
N PHE A 186 0.68 2.74 -28.72
CA PHE A 186 0.52 1.28 -28.64
C PHE A 186 -0.47 0.84 -27.56
N GLY A 187 -0.82 1.71 -26.61
CA GLY A 187 -1.70 1.37 -25.50
C GLY A 187 -1.09 0.29 -24.60
N ALA A 188 -1.93 -0.61 -24.10
CA ALA A 188 -1.54 -1.69 -23.22
C ALA A 188 -1.30 -3.02 -23.96
N ASP A 189 -0.35 -3.00 -24.90
CA ASP A 189 -0.01 -4.12 -25.81
C ASP A 189 0.75 -5.28 -25.15
N ALA A 190 1.00 -5.22 -23.84
CA ALA A 190 1.78 -6.19 -23.09
C ALA A 190 3.27 -6.26 -23.48
N VAL A 191 3.81 -5.24 -24.15
CA VAL A 191 5.21 -5.13 -24.58
C VAL A 191 5.85 -3.89 -24.00
N PHE A 192 6.92 -4.06 -23.22
CA PHE A 192 7.63 -2.94 -22.63
C PHE A 192 8.59 -2.36 -23.67
N GLY A 193 8.05 -1.56 -24.58
CA GLY A 193 8.77 -0.85 -25.63
C GLY A 193 9.25 0.54 -25.21
N ASP A 194 9.63 1.36 -26.19
CA ASP A 194 10.14 2.72 -25.96
C ASP A 194 9.10 3.69 -25.38
N GLU A 195 7.83 3.50 -25.73
CA GLU A 195 6.74 4.30 -25.18
C GLU A 195 6.53 4.00 -23.68
N THR A 196 6.47 2.71 -23.32
CA THR A 196 6.40 2.29 -21.91
C THR A 196 7.64 2.72 -21.12
N LEU A 197 8.83 2.67 -21.72
CA LEU A 197 10.05 3.17 -21.11
C LEU A 197 9.97 4.67 -20.80
N SER A 198 9.50 5.46 -21.76
CA SER A 198 9.30 6.89 -21.59
C SER A 198 8.28 7.18 -20.49
N ALA A 199 7.12 6.52 -20.52
CA ALA A 199 6.08 6.66 -19.50
C ALA A 199 6.59 6.31 -18.09
N VAL A 200 7.36 5.23 -17.94
CA VAL A 200 7.94 4.83 -16.65
C VAL A 200 8.98 5.85 -16.16
N ARG A 201 9.83 6.40 -17.04
CA ARG A 201 10.81 7.42 -16.64
C ARG A 201 10.14 8.71 -16.19
N ILE A 202 9.09 9.14 -16.89
CA ILE A 202 8.29 10.30 -16.51
C ILE A 202 7.61 10.05 -15.15
N PHE A 203 7.01 8.86 -14.97
CA PHE A 203 6.45 8.46 -13.67
C PHE A 203 7.51 8.52 -12.56
N GLN A 204 8.70 7.96 -12.80
CA GLN A 204 9.78 8.01 -11.83
C GLN A 204 10.18 9.44 -11.47
N GLN A 205 10.31 10.32 -12.47
CA GLN A 205 10.65 11.73 -12.27
C GLN A 205 9.60 12.46 -11.43
N ASP A 206 8.31 12.28 -11.71
CA ASP A 206 7.21 12.90 -10.95
C ASP A 206 7.27 12.55 -9.47
N TYR A 207 7.67 11.32 -9.15
CA TYR A 207 7.70 10.80 -7.79
C TYR A 207 9.08 10.92 -7.12
N GLY A 208 10.01 11.69 -7.72
CA GLY A 208 11.35 11.90 -7.17
C GLY A 208 12.19 10.61 -7.08
N LEU A 209 11.91 9.65 -7.96
CA LEU A 209 12.67 8.42 -8.10
C LEU A 209 13.79 8.60 -9.13
N LYS A 210 14.76 7.68 -9.12
CA LYS A 210 15.72 7.57 -10.23
C LYS A 210 14.96 7.22 -11.51
N ALA A 211 15.05 8.07 -12.53
CA ALA A 211 14.40 7.89 -13.83
C ALA A 211 15.17 6.91 -14.74
N ASP A 212 15.48 5.72 -14.24
CA ASP A 212 16.23 4.69 -14.99
C ASP A 212 15.36 3.87 -15.96
N GLY A 213 14.04 3.98 -15.85
CA GLY A 213 13.09 3.23 -16.68
C GLY A 213 12.85 1.79 -16.21
N ILE A 214 13.38 1.42 -15.03
CA ILE A 214 13.25 0.10 -14.45
C ILE A 214 12.17 0.13 -13.38
N VAL A 215 11.12 -0.68 -13.54
CA VAL A 215 10.06 -0.86 -12.53
C VAL A 215 10.54 -1.85 -11.46
N GLY A 216 11.49 -1.38 -10.66
CA GLY A 216 11.95 -2.07 -9.46
C GLY A 216 11.02 -1.87 -8.26
N PRO A 217 11.37 -2.41 -7.08
CA PRO A 217 10.53 -2.37 -5.89
C PRO A 217 10.02 -0.98 -5.52
N ARG A 218 10.87 0.05 -5.63
CA ARG A 218 10.52 1.44 -5.28
C ARG A 218 9.49 2.02 -6.26
N THR A 219 9.73 1.87 -7.55
CA THR A 219 8.81 2.31 -8.61
C THR A 219 7.49 1.56 -8.53
N ARG A 220 7.53 0.22 -8.35
CA ARG A 220 6.33 -0.61 -8.19
C ARG A 220 5.49 -0.16 -6.99
N ASN A 221 6.10 0.08 -5.83
CA ASN A 221 5.36 0.54 -4.65
C ASN A 221 4.69 1.92 -4.87
N LYS A 222 5.40 2.87 -5.50
CA LYS A 222 4.84 4.18 -5.84
C LYS A 222 3.69 4.05 -6.84
N TRP A 223 3.88 3.26 -7.89
CA TRP A 223 2.87 2.99 -8.92
C TRP A 223 1.59 2.40 -8.32
N LEU A 224 1.69 1.31 -7.56
CA LEU A 224 0.54 0.67 -6.92
C LEU A 224 -0.17 1.60 -5.92
N THR A 225 0.59 2.40 -5.18
CA THR A 225 0.02 3.41 -4.27
C THR A 225 -0.75 4.48 -5.05
N ALA A 226 -0.23 4.94 -6.19
CA ALA A 226 -0.87 5.94 -7.04
C ALA A 226 -2.20 5.41 -7.61
N VAL A 227 -2.20 4.18 -8.15
CA VAL A 227 -3.42 3.51 -8.65
C VAL A 227 -4.46 3.36 -7.54
N SER A 228 -4.02 2.88 -6.36
CA SER A 228 -4.91 2.73 -5.20
C SER A 228 -5.55 4.06 -4.79
N ARG A 229 -4.81 5.16 -4.84
CA ARG A 229 -5.30 6.49 -4.47
C ARG A 229 -6.34 7.05 -5.43
N ILE A 230 -6.28 6.71 -6.72
CA ILE A 230 -7.26 7.21 -7.71
C ILE A 230 -8.57 6.42 -7.71
N SER A 231 -8.57 5.18 -7.21
CA SER A 231 -9.75 4.32 -7.16
C SER A 231 -10.96 4.88 -6.39
N LYS A 232 -10.74 5.87 -5.51
CA LYS A 232 -11.80 6.56 -4.76
C LYS A 232 -11.37 7.97 -4.40
N PHE A 233 -12.35 8.83 -4.16
CA PHE A 233 -12.07 10.17 -3.66
C PHE A 233 -11.31 10.10 -2.31
N PRO A 234 -10.22 10.87 -2.12
CA PRO A 234 -9.36 10.80 -0.94
C PRO A 234 -10.00 11.29 0.37
N GLY A 235 -11.22 11.81 0.33
CA GLY A 235 -11.98 12.27 1.50
C GLY A 235 -11.78 13.76 1.83
N ASN A 236 -10.69 14.37 1.34
CA ASN A 236 -10.43 15.80 1.47
C ASN A 236 -10.43 16.48 0.10
N TYR A 237 -10.93 17.72 0.05
CA TYR A 237 -10.89 18.55 -1.14
C TYR A 237 -9.45 18.93 -1.51
N ILE A 238 -9.11 18.83 -2.80
CA ILE A 238 -7.83 19.29 -3.32
C ILE A 238 -8.05 20.66 -3.98
N ARG A 239 -7.30 21.66 -3.53
CA ARG A 239 -7.46 23.08 -3.89
C ARG A 239 -6.14 23.83 -3.81
N LYS A 240 -6.11 25.11 -4.21
CA LYS A 240 -4.93 25.98 -4.10
C LYS A 240 -4.28 25.89 -2.72
N GLY A 241 -2.96 25.69 -2.70
CA GLY A 241 -2.16 25.45 -1.49
C GLY A 241 -2.02 23.98 -1.08
N SER A 242 -2.80 23.05 -1.67
CA SER A 242 -2.58 21.60 -1.47
C SER A 242 -1.25 21.18 -2.07
N THR A 243 -0.60 20.18 -1.49
CA THR A 243 0.67 19.64 -2.01
C THR A 243 0.72 18.11 -1.96
N GLY A 244 1.68 17.52 -2.67
CA GLY A 244 2.02 16.11 -2.61
C GLY A 244 1.55 15.27 -3.79
N ASP A 245 1.60 13.95 -3.63
CA ASP A 245 1.41 12.98 -4.71
C ASP A 245 0.03 13.06 -5.39
N LEU A 246 -1.04 13.36 -4.64
CA LEU A 246 -2.38 13.53 -5.22
C LEU A 246 -2.45 14.75 -6.15
N VAL A 247 -1.75 15.83 -5.79
CA VAL A 247 -1.65 17.03 -6.64
C VAL A 247 -0.88 16.69 -7.92
N ARG A 248 0.18 15.89 -7.84
CA ARG A 248 0.92 15.45 -9.03
C ARG A 248 0.05 14.65 -10.00
N LEU A 249 -0.80 13.76 -9.48
CA LEU A 249 -1.73 12.99 -10.30
C LEU A 249 -2.76 13.88 -11.00
N VAL A 250 -3.30 14.86 -10.28
CA VAL A 250 -4.19 15.87 -10.84
C VAL A 250 -3.48 16.68 -11.93
N GLN A 251 -2.27 17.16 -11.67
CA GLN A 251 -1.49 17.94 -12.63
C GLN A 251 -1.19 17.15 -13.91
N ARG A 252 -0.83 15.87 -13.75
CA ARG A 252 -0.61 14.93 -14.86
C ARG A 252 -1.87 14.77 -15.71
N LYS A 253 -3.04 14.55 -15.09
CA LYS A 253 -4.33 14.47 -15.80
C LYS A 253 -4.74 15.75 -16.50
N LEU A 254 -4.41 16.90 -15.93
CA LEU A 254 -4.71 18.21 -16.49
C LEU A 254 -3.69 18.66 -17.54
N ALA A 255 -2.63 17.87 -17.78
CA ALA A 255 -1.52 18.20 -18.68
C ALA A 255 -0.88 19.56 -18.34
N VAL A 256 -0.67 19.83 -17.05
CA VAL A 256 0.07 21.00 -16.55
C VAL A 256 1.40 20.58 -15.94
N PRO A 257 2.35 21.50 -15.68
CA PRO A 257 3.59 21.17 -14.98
C PRO A 257 3.34 20.41 -13.68
N VAL A 258 4.11 19.33 -13.47
CA VAL A 258 3.96 18.41 -12.33
C VAL A 258 5.01 18.72 -11.27
N ASP A 259 4.74 19.71 -10.42
CA ASP A 259 5.60 20.07 -9.28
C ASP A 259 5.06 19.50 -7.95
N GLY A 260 3.80 19.06 -7.93
CA GLY A 260 3.11 18.59 -6.73
C GLY A 260 2.64 19.73 -5.83
N ILE A 261 2.53 20.95 -6.34
CA ILE A 261 2.02 22.13 -5.66
C ILE A 261 0.79 22.63 -6.42
N PHE A 262 -0.34 22.71 -5.72
CA PHE A 262 -1.55 23.22 -6.32
C PHE A 262 -1.50 24.75 -6.31
N GLY A 263 -0.82 25.31 -7.30
CA GLY A 263 -0.73 26.74 -7.55
C GLY A 263 -1.84 27.27 -8.44
N GLU A 264 -1.67 28.51 -8.89
CA GLU A 264 -2.63 29.20 -9.76
C GLU A 264 -2.82 28.51 -11.12
N GLN A 265 -1.74 28.02 -11.74
CA GLN A 265 -1.84 27.30 -13.01
C GLN A 265 -2.69 26.02 -12.89
N THR A 266 -2.50 25.27 -11.80
CA THR A 266 -3.29 24.06 -11.50
C THR A 266 -4.75 24.43 -11.26
N GLU A 267 -5.03 25.50 -10.51
CA GLU A 267 -6.40 25.97 -10.27
C GLU A 267 -7.12 26.36 -11.57
N GLN A 268 -6.46 27.15 -12.43
CA GLN A 268 -7.02 27.53 -13.73
C GLN A 268 -7.28 26.30 -14.60
N ALA A 269 -6.39 25.30 -14.57
CA ALA A 269 -6.59 24.06 -15.30
C ALA A 269 -7.76 23.23 -14.76
N VAL A 270 -7.96 23.19 -13.43
CA VAL A 270 -9.15 22.58 -12.82
C VAL A 270 -10.42 23.30 -13.26
N ARG A 271 -10.45 24.63 -13.25
CA ARG A 271 -11.62 25.40 -13.74
C ARG A 271 -11.93 25.10 -15.20
N ARG A 272 -10.91 25.04 -16.06
CA ARG A 272 -11.07 24.63 -17.48
C ARG A 272 -11.62 23.21 -17.61
N PHE A 273 -11.12 22.28 -16.80
CA PHE A 273 -11.61 20.90 -16.76
C PHE A 273 -13.08 20.84 -16.32
N GLN A 274 -13.44 21.49 -15.21
CA GLN A 274 -14.80 21.55 -14.69
C GLN A 274 -15.77 22.11 -15.71
N ASN A 275 -15.39 23.20 -16.40
CA ASN A 275 -16.21 23.78 -17.47
C ASN A 275 -16.46 22.77 -18.61
N ARG A 276 -15.41 22.08 -19.09
CA ARG A 276 -15.55 21.04 -20.13
C ARG A 276 -16.39 19.85 -19.66
N ALA A 277 -16.26 19.48 -18.40
CA ALA A 277 -16.99 18.38 -17.77
C ALA A 277 -18.42 18.77 -17.32
N ARG A 278 -18.87 20.01 -17.56
CA ARG A 278 -20.17 20.55 -17.14
C ARG A 278 -20.41 20.43 -15.62
N LEU A 279 -19.36 20.68 -14.83
CA LEU A 279 -19.39 20.72 -13.37
C LEU A 279 -19.39 22.16 -12.85
N SER A 280 -19.64 22.33 -11.55
CA SER A 280 -19.41 23.61 -10.86
C SER A 280 -17.97 24.06 -11.07
N VAL A 281 -17.77 25.29 -11.55
CA VAL A 281 -16.45 25.86 -11.89
C VAL A 281 -15.91 26.64 -10.68
N ASP A 282 -15.61 25.92 -9.60
CA ASP A 282 -15.12 26.48 -8.34
C ASP A 282 -13.59 26.41 -8.19
N GLY A 283 -12.88 25.70 -9.08
CA GLY A 283 -11.44 25.49 -8.99
C GLY A 283 -11.02 24.48 -7.92
N ILE A 284 -11.98 23.77 -7.31
CA ILE A 284 -11.79 22.83 -6.22
C ILE A 284 -12.12 21.41 -6.68
N ILE A 285 -11.25 20.47 -6.36
CA ILE A 285 -11.47 19.06 -6.66
C ILE A 285 -12.16 18.40 -5.48
N GLY A 286 -13.49 18.36 -5.56
CA GLY A 286 -14.35 17.52 -4.71
C GLY A 286 -14.70 16.17 -5.35
N PRO A 287 -15.60 15.38 -4.73
CA PRO A 287 -15.96 14.04 -5.21
C PRO A 287 -16.42 13.99 -6.67
N ARG A 288 -17.22 14.97 -7.12
CA ARG A 288 -17.71 15.04 -8.50
C ARG A 288 -16.59 15.33 -9.51
N THR A 289 -15.75 16.33 -9.21
CA THR A 289 -14.58 16.65 -10.05
C THR A 289 -13.61 15.48 -10.12
N TRP A 290 -13.41 14.76 -9.00
CA TRP A 290 -12.56 13.58 -8.93
C TRP A 290 -13.07 12.43 -9.79
N GLY A 291 -14.34 12.05 -9.65
CA GLY A 291 -14.94 10.95 -10.42
C GLY A 291 -15.08 11.24 -11.91
N ALA A 292 -15.04 12.52 -12.32
CA ALA A 292 -14.95 12.89 -13.74
C ALA A 292 -13.50 12.78 -14.28
N MET A 293 -12.49 12.80 -13.42
CA MET A 293 -11.06 12.83 -13.78
C MET A 293 -10.41 11.44 -13.75
N PHE A 294 -10.87 10.56 -12.86
CA PHE A 294 -10.36 9.20 -12.61
C PHE A 294 -11.51 8.21 -12.50
#